data_AF-K7N0S2-F1
#
_entry.id   AF-K7N0S2-F1
#
_cell.length_a   1.000
_cell.length_b   1.000
_cell.length_c   1.000
_cell.angle_alpha   90.00
_cell.angle_beta   90.00
_cell.angle_gamma   90.00
#
_symmetry.space_group_name_H-M   'P 1'
#
loop_
_entity.id
_entity.type
_entity.pdbx_description
1 polymer ?
#
loop_
_entity_poly.entity_id
_entity_poly.type
_entity_poly.pdbx_seq_one_letter_code
_entity_poly.pdbx_strand_id
1 'polypeptide(L)'
;MGQRLFEIMAEKESNMCLAANVGTGAKLLEIFEKIAEKYNFLIFEDRKFDNIGNTMTMQYEGGVFRILDWAHIVNVHIISGPRIVNKLPSYLLMNPVEN
;
A
#
# COMPACT_ATOMS: atom_id res chain seq x y z
N MET A 1 10.22 3.96 -1.03
CA MET A 1 9.26 3.60 0.05
C MET A 1 9.91 2.78 1.17
N GLY A 2 10.67 1.72 0.88
CA GLY A 2 11.30 0.87 1.90
C GLY A 2 12.13 1.60 2.96
N GLN A 3 13.03 2.50 2.52
CA GLN A 3 13.82 3.33 3.44
C GLN A 3 12.94 4.15 4.40
N ARG A 4 11.87 4.77 3.88
CA ARG A 4 10.92 5.56 4.69
C ARG A 4 10.25 4.73 5.77
N LEU A 5 9.89 3.48 5.48
CA LEU A 5 9.33 2.57 6.48
C LEU A 5 10.33 2.32 7.61
N PHE A 6 11.59 2.00 7.28
CA PHE A 6 12.62 1.78 8.27
C PHE A 6 12.94 3.03 9.11
N GLU A 7 12.96 4.22 8.50
CA GLU A 7 13.09 5.49 9.20
C GLU A 7 11.97 5.67 10.24
N ILE A 8 10.71 5.45 9.84
CA ILE A 8 9.55 5.54 10.75
C ILE A 8 9.66 4.51 11.88
N MET A 9 10.03 3.27 11.56
CA MET A 9 10.16 2.20 12.56
C MET A 9 11.22 2.52 13.61
N ALA A 10 12.36 3.07 13.18
CA ALA A 10 13.44 3.48 14.07
C ALA A 10 13.06 4.71 14.91
N GLU A 11 12.47 5.74 14.29
CA GLU A 11 12.01 6.96 14.98
C GLU A 11 10.98 6.66 16.06
N LYS A 12 10.06 5.73 15.79
CA LYS A 12 8.93 5.42 16.68
C LYS A 12 9.16 4.19 17.56
N GLU A 13 10.33 3.57 17.47
CA GLU A 13 10.67 2.29 18.13
C GLU A 13 9.55 1.24 17.96
N SER A 14 8.97 1.16 16.76
CA SER A 14 7.80 0.33 16.50
C SER A 14 7.88 -0.36 15.14
N ASN A 15 7.69 -1.68 15.17
CA ASN A 15 7.53 -2.53 14.00
C ASN A 15 6.10 -3.06 13.85
N MET A 16 5.15 -2.49 14.60
CA MET A 16 3.76 -2.95 14.61
C MET A 16 3.03 -2.47 13.35
N CYS A 17 2.34 -3.40 12.68
CA CYS A 17 1.35 -3.10 11.66
C CYS A 17 -0.05 -3.39 12.21
N LEU A 18 -0.96 -2.41 12.16
CA LEU A 18 -2.35 -2.57 12.56
C LEU A 18 -3.21 -2.95 11.35
N ALA A 19 -3.87 -4.11 11.41
CA ALA A 19 -4.90 -4.50 10.45
C ALA A 19 -6.26 -3.89 10.85
N ALA A 20 -6.61 -2.75 10.25
CA ALA A 20 -7.82 -1.98 10.57
C ALA A 20 -9.10 -2.53 9.89
N ASN A 21 -9.45 -3.79 10.16
CA ASN A 21 -10.63 -4.45 9.60
C ASN A 21 -11.93 -4.01 10.29
N VAL A 22 -12.44 -2.85 9.89
CA VAL A 22 -13.69 -2.27 10.42
C VAL A 22 -14.84 -2.44 9.43
N GLY A 23 -16.05 -2.71 9.93
CA GLY A 23 -17.22 -2.97 9.09
C GLY A 23 -17.83 -1.75 8.38
N THR A 24 -17.29 -0.54 8.60
CA THR A 24 -17.82 0.70 7.99
C THR A 24 -16.69 1.64 7.58
N GLY A 25 -16.86 2.31 6.43
CA GLY A 25 -15.93 3.33 5.96
C GLY A 25 -15.78 4.51 6.93
N ALA A 26 -16.84 4.85 7.67
CA ALA A 26 -16.80 5.92 8.68
C ALA A 26 -15.76 5.65 9.79
N LYS A 27 -15.65 4.41 10.26
CA LYS A 27 -14.62 4.04 11.26
C LYS A 27 -13.22 4.08 10.67
N LEU A 28 -13.08 3.74 9.39
CA LEU A 28 -11.79 3.80 8.71
C LEU A 28 -11.35 5.25 8.52
N LEU A 29 -12.26 6.14 8.10
CA LEU A 29 -12.01 7.57 7.99
C LEU A 29 -11.66 8.19 9.35
N GLU A 30 -12.33 7.78 10.42
CA GLU A 30 -11.99 8.25 11.77
C GLU A 30 -10.54 7.88 12.15
N ILE A 31 -10.08 6.67 11.80
CA ILE A 31 -8.68 6.24 11.96
C ILE A 31 -7.77 7.10 11.08
N PHE A 32 -8.13 7.37 9.83
CA PHE A 32 -7.28 8.15 8.93
C PHE A 32 -7.19 9.63 9.32
N GLU A 33 -8.32 10.33 9.50
CA GLU A 33 -8.37 11.76 9.81
C GLU A 33 -7.70 12.08 11.15
N LYS A 34 -7.87 11.22 12.17
CA LYS A 34 -7.30 11.49 13.50
C LYS A 34 -5.83 11.14 13.63
N ILE A 35 -5.34 10.21 12.80
CA ILE A 35 -4.06 9.55 13.06
C ILE A 35 -3.03 9.90 11.98
N ALA A 36 -3.41 10.00 10.69
CA ALA A 36 -2.47 10.06 9.57
C ALA A 36 -1.51 11.25 9.64
N GLU A 37 -2.02 12.46 9.93
CA GLU A 37 -1.17 13.65 10.04
C GLU A 37 -0.32 13.66 11.33
N LYS A 38 -0.83 13.07 12.41
CA LYS A 38 -0.23 13.23 13.74
C LYS A 38 0.85 12.21 14.06
N TYR A 39 0.74 10.98 13.57
CA TYR A 39 1.56 9.88 14.09
C TYR A 39 2.53 9.28 13.08
N ASN A 40 2.77 9.89 11.92
CA ASN A 40 3.78 9.47 10.94
C ASN A 40 3.80 7.94 10.73
N PHE A 41 2.85 7.41 9.95
CA PHE A 41 2.81 6.00 9.57
C PHE A 41 2.48 5.86 8.09
N LEU A 42 2.73 4.67 7.54
CA LEU A 42 2.39 4.33 6.17
C LEU A 42 1.06 3.58 6.10
N ILE A 43 0.30 3.83 5.04
CA ILE A 43 -0.95 3.13 4.76
C ILE A 43 -0.68 2.00 3.76
N PHE A 44 -1.01 0.76 4.16
CA PHE A 44 -0.94 -0.42 3.31
C PHE A 44 -2.35 -0.91 2.99
N GLU A 45 -2.74 -0.83 1.72
CA GLU A 45 -3.98 -1.43 1.22
C GLU A 45 -3.73 -2.89 0.83
N ASP A 46 -4.26 -3.80 1.63
CA ASP A 46 -4.12 -5.26 1.49
C ASP A 46 -5.10 -5.82 0.42
N ARG A 47 -5.06 -5.24 -0.77
CA ARG A 47 -5.99 -5.53 -1.88
C ARG A 47 -5.76 -6.90 -2.52
N LYS A 48 -4.56 -7.47 -2.37
CA LYS A 48 -4.16 -8.76 -2.96
C LYS A 48 -4.48 -8.86 -4.45
N PHE A 49 -3.92 -7.94 -5.26
CA PHE A 49 -4.18 -7.95 -6.70
C PHE A 49 -3.76 -9.27 -7.34
N ASP A 50 -4.64 -9.88 -8.15
CA ASP A 50 -4.47 -11.21 -8.73
C ASP A 50 -4.80 -11.26 -10.24
N ASN A 51 -4.98 -10.11 -10.87
CA ASN A 51 -5.42 -10.01 -12.26
C ASN A 51 -4.29 -9.64 -13.23
N ILE A 52 -4.52 -9.88 -14.53
CA ILE A 52 -3.52 -9.57 -15.57
C ILE A 52 -3.25 -8.06 -15.65
N GLY A 53 -2.04 -7.69 -16.08
CA GLY A 53 -1.48 -6.33 -15.92
C GLY A 53 -2.42 -5.17 -16.26
N ASN A 54 -3.14 -5.19 -17.39
CA ASN A 54 -4.04 -4.07 -17.73
C ASN A 54 -5.24 -3.94 -16.78
N THR A 55 -5.84 -5.07 -16.41
CA THR A 55 -6.96 -5.10 -15.45
C THR A 55 -6.50 -4.61 -14.08
N MET A 56 -5.32 -5.04 -13.64
CA MET A 56 -4.72 -4.58 -12.39
C MET A 56 -4.46 -3.07 -12.41
N THR A 57 -3.89 -2.52 -13.48
CA THR A 57 -3.69 -1.07 -13.65
C THR A 57 -5.01 -0.30 -13.49
N MET A 58 -6.09 -0.73 -14.16
CA MET A 58 -7.39 -0.06 -14.04
C MET A 58 -7.98 -0.14 -12.63
N GLN A 59 -7.77 -1.25 -11.90
CA GLN A 59 -8.23 -1.41 -10.53
C GLN A 59 -7.41 -0.58 -9.54
N TYR A 60 -6.12 -0.39 -9.82
CA TYR A 60 -5.19 0.30 -8.94
C TYR A 60 -5.23 1.82 -9.12
N GLU A 61 -5.22 2.29 -10.37
CA GLU A 61 -5.24 3.73 -10.72
C GLU A 61 -6.66 4.32 -10.76
N GLY A 62 -7.67 3.46 -10.93
CA GLY A 62 -9.04 3.88 -11.21
C GLY A 62 -10.07 3.31 -10.24
N GLY A 63 -11.28 3.11 -10.77
CA GLY A 63 -12.43 2.65 -9.99
C GLY A 63 -12.88 3.63 -8.91
N VAL A 64 -13.79 3.16 -8.06
CA VAL A 64 -14.34 3.96 -6.96
C VAL A 64 -13.30 4.19 -5.87
N PHE A 65 -12.40 3.22 -5.64
CA PHE A 65 -11.46 3.25 -4.53
C PHE A 65 -10.20 4.07 -4.79
N ARG A 66 -9.80 4.26 -6.07
CA ARG A 66 -8.68 5.12 -6.44
C ARG A 66 -7.42 4.85 -5.61
N ILE A 67 -7.02 3.57 -5.49
CA ILE A 67 -6.04 3.10 -4.50
C ILE A 67 -4.69 3.82 -4.64
N LEU A 68 -4.26 4.09 -5.88
CA LEU A 68 -3.04 4.86 -6.16
C LEU A 68 -3.00 6.23 -5.46
N ASP A 69 -4.15 6.87 -5.26
CA ASP A 69 -4.23 8.25 -4.78
C ASP A 69 -3.90 8.36 -3.28
N TRP A 70 -3.95 7.27 -2.50
CA TRP A 70 -3.81 7.31 -1.03
C TRP A 70 -3.00 6.17 -0.40
N ALA A 71 -2.91 5.00 -1.02
CA ALA A 71 -2.18 3.87 -0.46
C ALA A 71 -0.67 4.02 -0.72
N HIS A 72 0.13 3.96 0.35
CA HIS A 72 1.59 4.02 0.24
C HIS A 72 2.18 2.68 -0.23
N ILE A 73 1.53 1.58 0.16
CA ILE A 73 1.92 0.21 -0.13
C ILE A 73 0.68 -0.56 -0.58
N VAL A 74 0.86 -1.48 -1.52
CA VAL A 74 -0.12 -2.48 -1.93
C VAL A 74 0.57 -3.84 -2.07
N ASN A 75 -0.20 -4.92 -2.13
CA ASN A 75 0.32 -6.26 -2.37
C ASN A 75 -0.34 -6.92 -3.58
N VAL A 76 0.40 -7.87 -4.16
CA VAL A 76 0.08 -8.51 -5.42
C VAL A 76 0.42 -10.00 -5.32
N HIS A 77 -0.46 -10.86 -5.83
CA HIS A 77 -0.19 -12.28 -6.01
C HIS A 77 0.70 -12.50 -7.23
N ILE A 78 1.73 -13.34 -7.09
CA ILE A 78 2.65 -13.65 -8.18
C ILE A 78 2.06 -14.56 -9.26
N ILE A 79 0.88 -15.15 -9.00
CA ILE A 79 0.24 -16.15 -9.85
C ILE A 79 -0.04 -15.65 -11.27
N SER A 80 -0.27 -14.35 -11.44
CA SER A 80 -0.54 -13.71 -12.73
C SER A 80 0.74 -13.48 -13.58
N GLY A 81 1.89 -13.93 -13.08
CA GLY A 81 3.19 -13.86 -13.75
C GLY A 81 3.93 -12.53 -13.53
N PRO A 82 5.24 -12.48 -13.86
CA PRO A 82 6.10 -11.34 -13.56
C PRO A 82 5.68 -10.03 -14.25
N ARG A 83 4.87 -10.12 -15.32
CA ARG A 83 4.33 -8.95 -16.02
C ARG A 83 3.48 -8.04 -15.12
N ILE A 84 2.93 -8.57 -14.02
CA ILE A 84 2.17 -7.76 -13.06
C ILE A 84 3.06 -6.74 -12.36
N VAL A 85 4.30 -7.12 -12.06
CA VAL A 85 5.30 -6.27 -11.42
C VAL A 85 5.81 -5.23 -12.42
N ASN A 86 6.08 -5.64 -13.66
CA ASN A 86 6.64 -4.77 -14.71
C ASN A 86 5.70 -3.64 -15.18
N LYS A 87 4.41 -3.73 -14.87
CA LYS A 87 3.40 -2.70 -15.19
C LYS A 87 3.19 -1.70 -14.06
N LEU A 88 3.67 -2.00 -12.85
CA LEU A 88 3.65 -1.03 -11.77
C LEU A 88 4.70 0.05 -12.07
N PRO A 89 4.36 1.34 -11.90
CA PRO A 89 5.35 2.40 -12.01
C PRO A 89 6.58 2.09 -11.15
N SER A 90 7.77 2.31 -11.70
CA SER A 90 9.04 1.93 -11.05
C SER A 90 9.23 2.49 -9.64
N TYR A 91 8.58 3.61 -9.30
CA TYR A 91 8.61 4.19 -7.96
C TYR A 91 7.75 3.46 -6.92
N LEU A 92 6.86 2.56 -7.35
CA LEU A 92 6.00 1.75 -6.47
C LEU A 92 6.58 0.37 -6.18
N LEU A 93 7.57 -0.05 -6.95
CA LEU A 93 8.33 -1.24 -6.64
C LEU A 93 9.39 -0.85 -5.60
N MET A 94 9.41 -1.54 -4.46
CA MET A 94 10.65 -1.56 -3.67
C MET A 94 11.70 -2.19 -4.58
N ASN A 95 12.62 -1.37 -5.09
CA ASN A 95 13.82 -1.86 -5.72
C ASN A 95 14.41 -2.90 -4.75
N PRO A 96 14.72 -4.12 -5.21
CA PRO A 96 15.45 -5.06 -4.38
C PRO A 96 16.69 -4.33 -3.87
N VAL A 97 16.95 -4.44 -2.57
CA VAL A 97 18.21 -3.95 -2.01
C VAL A 97 19.30 -4.76 -2.73
N GLU A 98 20.05 -4.11 -3.61
CA GLU A 98 21.25 -4.70 -4.17
C GLU A 98 22.20 -4.92 -2.97
N ASN A 99 22.51 -6.20 -2.70
CA ASN A 99 23.50 -6.60 -1.70
C ASN A 99 24.90 -6.21 -2.15
#